data_AF-A0A8T3ZDL5-F1
#
_entry.id   AF-A0A8T3ZDL5-F1
#
_cell.length_a   1.000
_cell.length_b   1.000
_cell.length_c   1.000
_cell.angle_alpha   90.00
_cell.angle_beta   90.00
_cell.angle_gamma   90.00
#
_symmetry.space_group_name_H-M   'P 1'
#
loop_
_entity.id
_entity.type
_entity.pdbx_description
1 polymer ?
#
loop_
_entity_poly.entity_id
_entity_poly.type
_entity_poly.pdbx_seq_one_letter_code
_entity_poly.pdbx_strand_id
1 'polypeptide(L)'
;RSTYAKEQVGGYYASRYSVLQYLSSIRRQARVIVFREIDPDYNIPVGVWQVREGVKHAFDSAPLKFNSREEVFAFLSKKLKAGFASYLQKSRVLRQTRLMDF
;
A
#
# COMPACT_ATOMS: atom_id res chain seq x y z
N ARG A 1 17.15 4.29 -7.57
CA ARG A 1 15.78 4.33 -7.01
C ARG A 1 14.75 4.84 -8.07
N SER A 2 14.84 4.46 -9.34
CA SER A 2 13.91 4.95 -10.41
C SER A 2 13.12 3.83 -11.09
N THR A 3 13.51 2.57 -10.87
CA THR A 3 12.93 1.39 -11.53
C THR A 3 11.53 1.04 -11.07
N TYR A 4 11.19 1.24 -9.78
CA TYR A 4 9.85 0.92 -9.25
C TYR A 4 8.73 1.81 -9.83
N ALA A 5 9.05 3.05 -10.22
CA ALA A 5 8.11 3.94 -10.89
C ALA A 5 7.84 3.52 -12.35
N LYS A 6 8.81 2.85 -12.99
CA LYS A 6 8.62 2.30 -14.35
C LYS A 6 7.69 1.08 -14.35
N GLU A 7 7.78 0.21 -13.35
CA GLU A 7 6.97 -1.02 -13.26
C GLU A 7 5.52 -0.78 -12.82
N GLN A 8 5.28 0.22 -11.97
CA GLN A 8 3.94 0.55 -11.45
C GLN A 8 3.27 1.76 -12.13
N VAL A 9 3.97 2.37 -13.11
CA VAL A 9 3.55 3.54 -13.88
C VAL A 9 3.00 4.64 -12.94
N GLY A 10 1.95 5.39 -13.33
CA GLY A 10 1.44 6.50 -12.54
C GLY A 10 0.72 6.08 -11.24
N GLY A 11 0.44 4.80 -11.02
CA GLY A 11 -0.20 4.30 -9.80
C GLY A 11 0.67 4.51 -8.55
N TYR A 12 2.00 4.42 -8.69
CA TYR A 12 2.93 4.73 -7.60
C TYR A 12 2.83 6.19 -7.15
N TYR A 13 2.91 7.13 -8.10
CA TYR A 13 2.84 8.56 -7.80
C TYR A 13 1.46 8.98 -7.30
N ALA A 14 0.39 8.42 -7.87
CA ALA A 14 -0.97 8.63 -7.41
C ALA A 14 -1.15 8.20 -5.93
N SER A 15 -0.67 7.00 -5.59
CA SER A 15 -0.72 6.50 -4.21
C SER A 15 0.13 7.38 -3.27
N ARG A 16 1.36 7.67 -3.67
CA ARG A 16 2.31 8.47 -2.88
C ARG A 16 1.77 9.86 -2.58
N TYR A 17 1.12 10.49 -3.56
CA TYR A 17 0.52 11.81 -3.39
C TYR A 17 -0.52 11.81 -2.26
N SER A 18 -1.51 10.91 -2.32
CA SER A 18 -2.57 10.81 -1.30
C SER A 18 -2.00 10.48 0.10
N VAL A 19 -1.04 9.56 0.17
CA VAL A 19 -0.34 9.22 1.42
C VAL A 19 0.36 10.44 2.02
N LEU A 20 1.13 11.17 1.22
CA LEU A 20 1.86 12.34 1.70
C LEU A 20 0.93 13.46 2.13
N GLN A 21 -0.18 13.66 1.42
CA GLN A 21 -1.18 14.66 1.78
C GLN A 21 -1.74 14.39 3.20
N TYR A 22 -2.11 13.14 3.48
CA TYR A 22 -2.61 12.75 4.81
C TYR A 22 -1.53 12.84 5.90
N LEU A 23 -0.33 12.30 5.65
CA LEU A 23 0.75 12.35 6.64
C LEU A 23 1.19 13.78 6.96
N SER A 24 1.17 14.65 5.94
CA SER A 24 1.44 16.08 6.09
C SER A 24 0.37 16.79 6.93
N SER A 25 -0.92 16.50 6.72
CA SER A 25 -2.00 17.15 7.47
C SER A 25 -1.96 16.83 8.96
N ILE A 26 -1.58 15.60 9.33
CA ILE A 26 -1.42 15.19 10.73
C ILE A 26 -0.01 15.45 11.27
N ARG A 27 0.90 16.01 10.47
CA ARG A 27 2.31 16.29 10.79
C ARG A 27 3.08 15.07 11.31
N ARG A 28 2.93 13.92 10.65
CA ARG A 28 3.62 12.67 11.02
C ARG A 28 4.44 12.11 9.88
N GLN A 29 5.51 11.41 10.23
CA GLN A 29 6.26 10.57 9.31
C GLN A 29 5.96 9.11 9.60
N ALA A 30 5.76 8.32 8.54
CA ALA A 30 5.49 6.91 8.66
C ALA A 30 6.00 6.17 7.43
N ARG A 31 6.26 4.88 7.63
CA ARG A 31 6.40 3.94 6.53
C ARG A 31 5.01 3.49 6.10
N VAL A 32 4.78 3.50 4.79
CA VAL A 32 3.48 3.14 4.22
C VAL A 32 3.67 2.07 3.15
N ILE A 33 2.79 1.07 3.18
CA ILE A 33 2.72 -0.01 2.22
C ILE A 33 1.30 -0.01 1.67
N VAL A 34 1.19 0.12 0.35
CA VAL A 34 -0.11 0.13 -0.35
C VAL A 34 -0.22 -1.18 -1.12
N PHE A 35 -1.25 -1.96 -0.81
CA PHE A 35 -1.57 -3.17 -1.55
C PHE A 35 -2.63 -2.84 -2.59
N ARG A 36 -2.37 -3.23 -3.84
CA ARG A 36 -3.32 -3.12 -4.94
C ARG A 36 -3.35 -4.45 -5.68
N GLU A 37 -4.52 -5.07 -5.70
CA GLU A 37 -4.81 -6.27 -6.50
C GLU A 37 -5.65 -5.84 -7.69
N ILE A 38 -5.27 -6.29 -8.88
CA ILE A 38 -6.04 -6.10 -10.11
C ILE A 38 -6.59 -7.48 -10.46
N ASP A 39 -7.91 -7.58 -10.45
CA ASP A 39 -8.62 -8.82 -10.77
C ASP A 39 -8.69 -8.99 -12.31
N PRO A 40 -8.60 -10.21 -12.86
CA PRO A 40 -8.81 -10.44 -14.30
C PRO A 40 -10.12 -9.86 -14.85
N ASP A 41 -11.15 -9.75 -14.02
CA ASP A 41 -12.44 -9.15 -14.41
C ASP A 41 -12.39 -7.61 -14.52
N TYR A 42 -11.26 -7.00 -14.16
CA TYR A 42 -11.06 -5.56 -14.23
C TYR A 42 -10.77 -5.11 -15.67
N ASN A 43 -11.83 -4.89 -16.44
CA ASN A 43 -11.76 -4.54 -17.87
C ASN A 43 -11.89 -3.04 -18.18
N ILE A 44 -11.88 -2.16 -17.18
CA ILE A 44 -12.15 -0.72 -17.39
C ILE A 44 -10.86 0.11 -17.23
N PRO A 45 -10.42 0.84 -18.27
CA PRO A 45 -9.25 1.71 -18.20
C PRO A 45 -9.62 3.07 -17.57
N VAL A 46 -9.81 3.11 -16.25
CA VAL A 46 -10.17 4.35 -15.50
C VAL A 46 -8.94 5.26 -15.21
N GLY A 47 -7.76 4.87 -15.68
CA GLY A 47 -6.51 5.58 -15.42
C GLY A 47 -6.05 5.50 -13.95
N VAL A 48 -5.12 6.38 -13.57
CA VAL A 48 -4.47 6.36 -12.25
C VAL A 48 -5.25 7.12 -11.17
N TRP A 49 -6.28 7.88 -11.56
CA TRP A 49 -7.13 8.63 -10.64
C TRP A 49 -7.81 7.73 -9.61
N GLN A 50 -8.28 6.54 -10.02
CA GLN A 50 -8.90 5.57 -9.10
C GLN A 50 -7.95 5.15 -7.98
N VAL A 51 -6.65 5.06 -8.26
CA VAL A 51 -5.65 4.76 -7.24
C VAL A 51 -5.53 5.92 -6.25
N ARG A 52 -5.50 7.16 -6.75
CA ARG A 52 -5.40 8.36 -5.92
C ARG A 52 -6.60 8.48 -4.97
N GLU A 53 -7.81 8.37 -5.51
CA GLU A 53 -9.04 8.49 -4.72
C GLU A 53 -9.23 7.30 -3.79
N GLY A 54 -8.93 6.07 -4.22
CA GLY A 54 -9.01 4.89 -3.37
C GLY A 54 -8.10 5.00 -2.14
N VAL A 55 -6.87 5.48 -2.32
CA VAL A 55 -5.95 5.72 -1.20
C VAL A 55 -6.42 6.87 -0.32
N LYS A 56 -6.96 7.95 -0.91
CA LYS A 56 -7.54 9.06 -0.16
C LYS A 56 -8.72 8.60 0.71
N HIS A 57 -9.67 7.87 0.12
CA HIS A 57 -10.81 7.30 0.82
C HIS A 57 -10.39 6.36 1.97
N ALA A 58 -9.31 5.60 1.79
CA ALA A 58 -8.78 4.75 2.85
C ALA A 58 -8.29 5.56 4.07
N PHE A 59 -7.75 6.76 3.87
CA PHE A 59 -7.35 7.66 4.97
C PHE A 59 -8.50 8.47 5.56
N ASP A 60 -9.54 8.74 4.76
CA ASP A 60 -10.76 9.42 5.22
C ASP A 60 -11.69 8.46 6.02
N SER A 61 -11.46 7.14 5.92
CA SER A 61 -12.19 6.10 6.65
C SER A 61 -11.57 5.76 8.02
N ALA A 62 -12.38 5.19 8.92
CA ALA A 62 -11.89 4.74 10.23
C ALA A 62 -10.82 3.63 10.07
N PRO A 63 -9.59 3.82 10.58
CA PRO A 63 -8.53 2.84 10.42
C PRO A 63 -8.69 1.66 11.38
N LEU A 64 -8.35 0.47 10.91
CA LEU A 64 -8.09 -0.68 11.78
C LEU A 64 -6.71 -0.53 12.41
N LYS A 65 -6.64 -0.66 13.73
CA LYS A 65 -5.40 -0.62 14.50
C LYS A 65 -5.09 -2.01 15.03
N PHE A 66 -3.83 -2.41 14.93
CA PHE A 66 -3.33 -3.69 15.40
C PHE A 66 -2.18 -3.43 16.36
N ASN A 67 -2.01 -4.31 17.34
CA ASN A 67 -0.97 -4.15 18.37
C ASN A 67 0.30 -4.93 18.02
N SER A 68 0.21 -5.89 17.11
CA SER A 68 1.31 -6.75 16.70
C SER A 68 1.37 -6.90 15.18
N ARG A 69 2.55 -7.28 14.68
CA ARG A 69 2.78 -7.51 13.25
C ARG A 69 2.09 -8.80 12.80
N GLU A 70 2.02 -9.77 13.70
CA GLU A 70 1.39 -11.08 13.52
C GLU A 70 -0.12 -10.91 13.29
N GLU A 71 -0.79 -10.04 14.05
CA GLU A 71 -2.19 -9.66 13.83
C GLU A 71 -2.42 -9.07 12.43
N VAL A 72 -1.54 -8.15 12.01
CA VAL A 72 -1.62 -7.55 10.67
C VAL A 72 -1.47 -8.63 9.59
N PHE A 73 -0.54 -9.57 9.77
CA PHE A 73 -0.28 -10.62 8.80
C PHE A 73 -1.44 -11.61 8.71
N ALA A 74 -2.03 -11.99 9.85
CA ALA A 74 -3.23 -12.81 9.90
C ALA A 74 -4.42 -12.12 9.22
N PHE A 75 -4.59 -10.81 9.44
CA PHE A 75 -5.63 -10.02 8.79
C PHE A 75 -5.43 -9.94 7.26
N LEU A 76 -4.22 -9.57 6.82
CA LEU A 76 -3.91 -9.45 5.39
C LEU A 76 -4.02 -10.77 4.64
N SER A 77 -3.65 -11.89 5.28
CA SER A 77 -3.77 -13.23 4.69
C SER A 77 -5.22 -13.61 4.38
N LYS A 78 -6.19 -13.09 5.15
CA LYS A 78 -7.63 -13.29 4.90
C LYS A 78 -8.21 -12.32 3.86
N LYS A 79 -7.56 -11.16 3.66
CA LYS A 79 -8.09 -10.06 2.84
C LYS A 79 -7.57 -10.07 1.40
N LEU A 80 -6.31 -10.45 1.21
CA LEU A 80 -5.63 -10.44 -0.09
C LEU A 80 -5.92 -11.73 -0.86
N LYS A 81 -6.44 -11.60 -2.09
CA LYS A 81 -6.80 -12.75 -2.93
C LYS A 81 -5.56 -13.48 -3.47
N ALA A 82 -4.48 -12.77 -3.75
CA ALA A 82 -3.23 -13.36 -4.27
C ALA A 82 -2.38 -14.04 -3.17
N GLY A 83 -2.88 -14.08 -1.93
CA GLY A 83 -2.22 -14.67 -0.78
C GLY A 83 -1.07 -13.80 -0.25
N PHE A 84 -1.11 -13.46 1.05
CA PHE A 84 -0.12 -12.57 1.66
C PHE A 84 1.33 -13.09 1.57
N ALA A 85 1.53 -14.41 1.55
CA ALA A 85 2.85 -15.03 1.46
C ALA A 85 3.62 -14.61 0.19
N SER A 86 2.92 -14.45 -0.94
CA SER A 86 3.54 -14.04 -2.21
C SER A 86 4.12 -12.61 -2.13
N TYR A 87 3.41 -11.71 -1.46
CA TYR A 87 3.87 -10.36 -1.18
C TYR A 87 5.05 -10.34 -0.22
N LEU A 88 5.02 -11.16 0.83
CA LEU A 88 6.08 -11.21 1.85
C LEU A 88 7.42 -11.66 1.26
N GLN A 89 7.40 -12.66 0.36
CA GLN A 89 8.61 -13.15 -0.31
C GLN A 89 9.26 -12.07 -1.19
N LYS A 90 8.45 -11.29 -1.92
CA LYS A 90 8.93 -10.23 -2.83
C LYS A 90 9.27 -8.92 -2.12
N SER A 91 8.61 -8.64 -0.99
CA SER A 91 8.74 -7.35 -0.31
C SER A 91 10.01 -7.28 0.54
N ARG A 92 10.86 -6.28 0.27
CA ARG A 92 11.95 -5.89 1.19
C ARG A 92 11.41 -5.11 2.39
N VAL A 93 10.39 -4.29 2.17
CA VAL A 93 9.84 -3.36 3.18
C VAL A 93 9.08 -4.10 4.27
N LEU A 94 8.33 -5.16 3.92
CA LEU A 94 7.60 -5.97 4.91
C LEU A 94 8.52 -6.80 5.78
N ARG A 95 9.68 -7.22 5.27
CA ARG A 95 10.66 -8.01 6.04
C ARG A 95 11.48 -7.15 6.99
N GLN A 96 11.65 -5.88 6.68
CA GLN A 96 12.44 -4.94 7.45
C GLN A 96 11.79 -4.64 8.81
N THR A 97 12.56 -4.84 9.89
CA THR A 97 12.07 -4.67 11.27
C THR A 97 12.48 -3.31 11.84
N ARG A 98 13.66 -2.80 11.48
CA ARG A 98 14.16 -1.48 11.87
C ARG A 98 14.37 -0.59 10.66
N LEU A 99 14.33 0.73 10.87
CA LEU A 99 14.49 1.71 9.79
C LEU A 99 15.83 1.58 9.04
N MET A 100 16.85 1.04 9.70
CA MET A 100 18.22 0.93 9.20
C MET A 100 18.57 -0.42 8.58
N ASP A 101 17.67 -1.42 8.64
CA ASP A 101 17.95 -2.72 8.02
C ASP A 101 17.69 -2.60 6.50
N PHE A 102 18.75 -2.40 5.70
CA PHE A 102 18.69 -2.24 4.24
C PHE A 102 19.15 -3.49 3.50
#